data_AF-A0A0G9K6R8-F1
#
_entry.id   AF-A0A0G9K6R8-F1
#
_cell.length_a   1.000
_cell.length_b   1.000
_cell.length_c   1.000
_cell.angle_alpha   90.00
_cell.angle_beta   90.00
_cell.angle_gamma   90.00
#
_symmetry.space_group_name_H-M   'P 1'
#
loop_
_entity.id
_entity.type
_entity.pdbx_description
1 polymer ?
#
loop_
_entity_poly.entity_id
_entity_poly.type
_entity_poly.pdbx_seq_one_letter_code
_entity_poly.pdbx_strand_id
1 'polypeptide(L)'
;ATVGIDYHIELLGNGYSVPYIHLGKKVDITYSSTSVVISLDGNVIAHHKRLFQPYTDSTLQEHMPAQHQYQYEKWNSRRILHWANSIGVFTTSLMQKIMDSKGHEVRAYKSCIAILSFSKTYGKEEIEMVSKVAFESNILKVSSIESMLKTKSYLYYYTQQTSVNNPCLNRHENIRGGAYYAKSDI
;
A
#
# COMPACT_ATOMS: atom_id res chain seq x y z
N ALA A 1 -12.51 -14.53 14.68
CA ALA A 1 -11.71 -13.76 13.69
C ALA A 1 -10.39 -14.49 13.40
N THR A 2 -9.60 -14.05 12.44
CA THR A 2 -8.26 -14.62 12.16
C THR A 2 -7.20 -13.59 12.51
N VAL A 3 -6.13 -13.99 13.20
CA VAL A 3 -5.01 -13.11 13.52
C VAL A 3 -4.26 -12.77 12.23
N GLY A 4 -4.21 -11.48 11.91
CA GLY A 4 -3.53 -10.94 10.75
C GLY A 4 -2.01 -11.10 10.86
N ILE A 5 -1.31 -10.91 9.75
CA ILE A 5 0.17 -10.95 9.70
C ILE A 5 0.81 -9.88 10.58
N ASP A 6 0.04 -8.86 10.92
CA ASP A 6 0.41 -7.76 11.79
C ASP A 6 0.08 -8.01 13.25
N TYR A 7 -0.12 -9.27 13.63
CA TYR A 7 -0.51 -9.70 14.98
C TYR A 7 -1.76 -8.98 15.52
N HIS A 8 -2.59 -8.42 14.63
CA HIS A 8 -3.86 -7.80 15.00
C HIS A 8 -5.05 -8.61 14.46
N ILE A 9 -6.14 -8.57 15.20
CA ILE A 9 -7.47 -8.96 14.72
C ILE A 9 -8.28 -7.71 14.42
N GLU A 10 -9.11 -7.77 13.38
CA GLU A 10 -10.02 -6.68 13.03
C GLU A 10 -11.42 -6.97 13.56
N LEU A 11 -11.99 -6.01 14.29
CA LEU A 11 -13.34 -6.06 14.83
C LEU A 11 -14.00 -4.69 14.70
N LEU A 12 -15.09 -4.62 13.93
CA LEU A 12 -15.85 -3.38 13.69
C LEU A 12 -14.99 -2.20 13.18
N GLY A 13 -13.99 -2.50 12.35
CA GLY A 13 -13.06 -1.51 11.82
C GLY A 13 -11.94 -1.08 12.77
N ASN A 14 -11.85 -1.70 13.95
CA ASN A 14 -10.78 -1.47 14.93
C ASN A 14 -9.84 -2.67 15.03
N GLY A 15 -8.55 -2.41 15.18
CA GLY A 15 -7.52 -3.43 15.39
C GLY A 15 -7.27 -3.71 16.86
N TYR A 16 -7.18 -4.98 17.25
CA TYR A 16 -6.73 -5.39 18.58
C TYR A 16 -5.55 -6.34 18.46
N SER A 17 -4.42 -6.00 19.07
CA SER A 17 -3.22 -6.83 19.04
C SER A 17 -3.41 -8.15 19.80
N VAL A 18 -2.72 -9.20 19.37
CA VAL A 18 -2.69 -10.52 20.01
C VAL A 18 -1.23 -10.95 20.04
N PRO A 19 -0.77 -11.75 21.04
CA PRO A 19 0.60 -12.24 21.03
C PRO A 19 0.98 -12.87 19.68
N TYR A 20 2.11 -12.43 19.11
CA TYR A 20 2.53 -12.81 17.75
C TYR A 20 2.69 -14.33 17.55
N ILE A 21 2.85 -15.11 18.63
CA ILE A 21 2.86 -16.58 18.58
C ILE A 21 1.56 -17.18 18.01
N HIS A 22 0.48 -16.39 17.93
CA HIS A 22 -0.82 -16.81 17.42
C HIS A 22 -1.11 -16.32 15.99
N LEU A 23 -0.10 -15.82 15.26
CA LEU A 23 -0.23 -15.38 13.86
C LEU A 23 -0.93 -16.45 12.98
N GLY A 24 -1.93 -16.04 12.22
CA GLY A 24 -2.68 -16.90 11.30
C GLY A 24 -3.65 -17.89 11.97
N LYS A 25 -3.73 -17.93 13.31
CA LYS A 25 -4.71 -18.76 14.02
C LYS A 25 -6.09 -18.11 14.02
N LYS A 26 -7.14 -18.94 14.05
CA LYS A 26 -8.52 -18.49 14.28
C LYS A 26 -8.74 -18.34 15.77
N VAL A 27 -9.28 -17.20 16.18
CA VAL A 27 -9.53 -16.85 17.59
C VAL A 27 -10.98 -16.47 17.79
N ASP A 28 -11.47 -16.75 18.98
CA ASP A 28 -12.78 -16.34 19.44
C ASP A 28 -12.69 -14.97 20.09
N ILE A 29 -13.76 -14.18 19.94
CA ILE A 29 -13.83 -12.82 20.46
C ILE A 29 -15.08 -12.70 21.30
N THR A 30 -14.91 -12.36 22.57
CA THR A 30 -16.00 -11.91 23.43
C THR A 30 -16.00 -10.39 23.44
N TYR A 31 -17.07 -9.81 22.89
CA TYR A 31 -17.23 -8.37 22.79
C TYR A 31 -18.28 -7.88 23.79
N SER A 32 -17.87 -7.00 24.71
CA SER A 32 -18.72 -6.46 25.77
C SER A 32 -18.90 -4.95 25.66
N SER A 33 -19.64 -4.36 26.60
CA SER A 33 -19.85 -2.91 26.66
C SER A 33 -18.54 -2.14 26.88
N THR A 34 -17.59 -2.71 27.63
CA THR A 34 -16.36 -2.03 28.06
C THR A 34 -15.06 -2.70 27.59
N SER A 35 -15.09 -3.99 27.24
CA SER A 35 -13.89 -4.76 26.94
C SER A 35 -14.05 -5.66 25.72
N VAL A 36 -12.90 -6.07 25.18
CA VAL A 36 -12.74 -7.06 24.13
C VAL A 36 -11.80 -8.13 24.67
N VAL A 37 -12.30 -9.35 24.78
CA VAL A 37 -11.51 -10.51 25.21
C VAL A 37 -11.29 -11.40 24.01
N ILE A 38 -10.06 -11.82 23.80
CA ILE A 38 -9.67 -12.67 22.67
C ILE A 38 -9.18 -13.99 23.26
N SER A 39 -9.73 -15.10 22.77
CA SER A 39 -9.40 -16.44 23.22
C SER A 39 -9.07 -17.37 22.06
N LEU A 40 -8.25 -18.38 22.33
CA LEU A 40 -7.88 -19.44 21.40
C LEU A 40 -8.06 -20.78 22.12
N ASP A 41 -8.86 -21.67 21.54
CA ASP A 41 -9.15 -23.00 22.08
C ASP A 41 -9.61 -22.96 23.56
N GLY A 42 -10.44 -21.98 23.90
CA GLY A 42 -10.97 -21.76 25.26
C GLY A 42 -10.04 -21.00 26.22
N ASN A 43 -8.80 -20.72 25.84
CA ASN A 43 -7.84 -19.96 26.66
C ASN A 43 -7.82 -18.48 26.27
N VAL A 44 -7.89 -17.57 27.25
CA VAL A 44 -7.76 -16.13 27.00
C VAL A 44 -6.31 -15.80 26.70
N ILE A 45 -6.08 -15.16 25.54
CA ILE A 45 -4.75 -14.80 25.04
C ILE A 45 -4.51 -13.29 25.01
N ALA A 46 -5.56 -12.47 25.02
CA ALA A 46 -5.45 -11.02 25.07
C ALA A 46 -6.72 -10.38 25.65
N HIS A 47 -6.54 -9.25 26.33
CA HIS A 47 -7.64 -8.46 26.91
C HIS A 47 -7.43 -6.98 26.63
N HIS A 48 -8.41 -6.35 25.99
CA HIS A 48 -8.36 -4.95 25.60
C HIS A 48 -9.55 -4.18 26.15
N LYS A 49 -9.36 -2.86 26.35
CA LYS A 49 -10.49 -1.94 26.48
C LYS A 49 -11.15 -1.78 25.11
N ARG A 50 -12.47 -1.67 25.10
CA ARG A 50 -13.21 -1.41 23.87
C ARG A 50 -12.84 -0.04 23.30
N LEU A 51 -12.52 -0.02 22.01
CA LEU A 51 -12.35 1.21 21.25
C LEU A 51 -13.70 1.69 20.71
N PHE A 52 -14.01 2.97 20.92
CA PHE A 52 -15.26 3.61 20.47
C PHE A 52 -15.10 4.39 19.16
N GLN A 53 -13.89 4.84 18.86
CA GLN A 53 -13.57 5.48 17.59
C GLN A 53 -13.30 4.40 16.55
N PRO A 54 -13.87 4.49 15.35
CA PRO A 54 -13.56 3.56 14.26
C PRO A 54 -12.15 3.81 13.72
N TYR A 55 -11.56 2.80 13.08
CA TYR A 55 -10.24 2.86 12.44
C TYR A 55 -9.08 3.15 13.41
N THR A 56 -9.21 2.70 14.66
CA THR A 56 -8.17 2.82 15.69
C THR A 56 -7.67 1.45 16.13
N ASP A 57 -6.40 1.38 16.55
CA ASP A 57 -5.76 0.15 17.01
C ASP A 57 -5.43 0.20 18.50
N SER A 58 -5.70 -0.90 19.21
CA SER A 58 -5.23 -1.14 20.58
C SER A 58 -4.06 -2.12 20.51
N THR A 59 -2.85 -1.58 20.56
CA THR A 59 -1.60 -2.34 20.47
C THR A 59 -0.89 -2.38 21.82
N LEU A 60 -0.65 -3.59 22.34
CA LEU A 60 0.15 -3.82 23.54
C LEU A 60 1.58 -4.23 23.15
N GLN A 61 2.59 -3.66 23.79
CA GLN A 61 3.99 -3.97 23.49
C GLN A 61 4.35 -5.43 23.78
N GLU A 62 3.76 -6.03 24.81
CA GLU A 62 3.96 -7.44 25.18
C GLU A 62 3.49 -8.43 24.11
N HIS A 63 2.65 -8.00 23.18
CA HIS A 63 2.20 -8.83 22.06
C HIS A 63 3.17 -8.81 20.88
N MET A 64 4.09 -7.84 20.84
CA MET A 64 5.02 -7.64 19.74
C MET A 64 6.12 -8.72 19.74
N PRO A 65 6.51 -9.25 18.56
CA PRO A 65 7.66 -10.14 18.47
C PRO A 65 8.96 -9.42 18.87
N ALA A 66 9.88 -10.16 19.49
CA ALA A 66 11.25 -9.67 19.61
C ALA A 66 11.90 -9.55 18.23
N GLN A 67 12.87 -8.64 18.07
CA GLN A 67 13.48 -8.33 16.78
C GLN A 67 14.05 -9.57 16.04
N HIS A 68 14.59 -10.53 16.79
CA HIS A 68 15.08 -11.81 16.23
C HIS A 68 13.96 -12.76 15.78
N GLN A 69 12.75 -12.65 16.32
CA GLN A 69 11.64 -13.56 16.01
C GLN A 69 10.96 -13.25 14.67
N TYR A 70 11.08 -12.00 14.17
CA TYR A 70 10.62 -11.61 12.82
C TYR A 70 11.23 -12.46 11.69
N GLN A 71 12.42 -13.04 11.91
CA GLN A 71 13.07 -13.90 10.93
C GLN A 71 12.27 -15.18 10.64
N TYR A 72 11.51 -15.67 11.62
CA TYR A 72 10.73 -16.90 11.52
C TYR A 72 9.29 -16.65 11.04
N GLU A 73 8.87 -15.39 10.91
CA GLU A 73 7.55 -15.07 10.42
C GLU A 73 7.41 -15.46 8.94
N LYS A 74 6.18 -15.85 8.57
CA LYS A 74 5.82 -16.17 7.19
C LYS A 74 6.14 -15.00 6.24
N TRP A 75 6.01 -13.78 6.74
CA TRP A 75 6.26 -12.53 6.02
C TRP A 75 7.09 -11.59 6.87
N ASN A 76 8.21 -11.12 6.32
CA ASN A 76 9.06 -10.09 6.92
C ASN A 76 9.55 -9.14 5.82
N SER A 77 10.09 -7.98 6.21
CA SER A 77 10.59 -6.95 5.30
C SER A 77 11.53 -7.54 4.24
N ARG A 78 12.51 -8.36 4.65
CA ARG A 78 13.44 -9.03 3.73
C ARG A 78 12.73 -9.88 2.67
N ARG A 79 11.74 -10.69 3.04
CA ARG A 79 10.96 -11.51 2.09
C ARG A 79 10.13 -10.66 1.15
N ILE A 80 9.51 -9.59 1.66
CA ILE A 80 8.69 -8.69 0.84
C ILE A 80 9.57 -7.96 -0.18
N LEU A 81 10.72 -7.42 0.26
CA LEU A 81 11.69 -6.79 -0.62
C LEU A 81 12.28 -7.77 -1.63
N HIS A 82 12.53 -9.02 -1.23
CA HIS A 82 12.98 -10.05 -2.16
C HIS A 82 11.94 -10.36 -3.25
N TRP A 83 10.66 -10.45 -2.89
CA TRP A 83 9.58 -10.61 -3.87
C TRP A 83 9.45 -9.37 -4.77
N ALA A 84 9.50 -8.16 -4.20
CA ALA A 84 9.49 -6.92 -4.97
C ALA A 84 10.64 -6.85 -5.98
N ASN A 85 11.85 -7.29 -5.58
CA ASN A 85 13.02 -7.32 -6.45
C ASN A 85 12.89 -8.30 -7.61
N SER A 86 12.08 -9.35 -7.47
CA SER A 86 11.75 -10.28 -8.56
C SER A 86 10.79 -9.70 -9.61
N ILE A 87 10.23 -8.52 -9.34
CA ILE A 87 9.40 -7.72 -10.24
C ILE A 87 10.25 -6.60 -10.83
N GLY A 88 10.89 -5.80 -9.97
CA GLY A 88 11.84 -4.77 -10.41
C GLY A 88 12.28 -3.80 -9.31
N VAL A 89 13.13 -2.86 -9.70
CA VAL A 89 13.85 -1.94 -8.81
C VAL A 89 12.93 -0.84 -8.26
N PHE A 90 11.99 -0.34 -9.07
CA PHE A 90 11.03 0.67 -8.65
C PHE A 90 9.98 0.06 -7.73
N THR A 91 9.54 -1.17 -8.00
CA THR A 91 8.65 -1.91 -7.10
C THR A 91 9.31 -2.08 -5.73
N THR A 92 10.59 -2.45 -5.68
CA THR A 92 11.34 -2.60 -4.41
C THR A 92 11.44 -1.28 -3.66
N SER A 93 11.77 -0.20 -4.36
CA SER A 93 11.88 1.15 -3.78
C SER A 93 10.54 1.65 -3.23
N LEU A 94 9.43 1.36 -3.94
CA LEU A 94 8.09 1.68 -3.49
C LEU A 94 7.72 0.89 -2.22
N MET A 95 7.98 -0.41 -2.17
CA MET A 95 7.69 -1.22 -0.98
C MET A 95 8.47 -0.73 0.24
N GLN A 96 9.75 -0.40 0.08
CA GLN A 96 10.57 0.18 1.15
C GLN A 96 9.95 1.47 1.66
N LYS A 97 9.60 2.40 0.75
CA LYS A 97 8.98 3.68 1.10
C LYS A 97 7.63 3.52 1.82
N ILE A 98 6.82 2.53 1.43
CA ILE A 98 5.56 2.23 2.13
C ILE A 98 5.85 1.73 3.55
N MET A 99 6.86 0.86 3.74
CA MET A 99 7.26 0.39 5.07
C MET A 99 7.76 1.54 5.96
N ASP A 100 8.62 2.40 5.43
CA ASP A 100 9.19 3.54 6.15
C ASP A 100 8.13 4.60 6.52
N SER A 101 7.06 4.72 5.73
CA SER A 101 5.97 5.68 5.98
C SER A 101 5.09 5.34 7.17
N LYS A 102 5.15 4.09 7.68
CA LYS A 102 4.33 3.62 8.79
C LYS A 102 5.19 3.52 10.05
N GLY A 103 4.65 3.95 11.19
CA GLY A 103 5.36 3.87 12.48
C GLY A 103 5.75 2.44 12.90
N HIS A 104 5.14 1.42 12.32
CA HIS A 104 5.58 0.02 12.43
C HIS A 104 5.54 -0.65 11.05
N GLU A 105 6.69 -1.17 10.59
CA GLU A 105 6.85 -1.82 9.28
C GLU A 105 5.81 -2.92 9.04
N VAL A 106 5.47 -3.65 10.09
CA VAL A 106 4.51 -4.75 10.05
C VAL A 106 3.12 -4.31 9.57
N ARG A 107 2.70 -3.08 9.90
CA ARG A 107 1.43 -2.52 9.42
C ARG A 107 1.46 -2.24 7.92
N ALA A 108 2.64 -1.98 7.36
CA ALA A 108 2.84 -1.80 5.92
C ALA A 108 2.89 -3.13 5.16
N TYR A 109 3.19 -4.26 5.81
CA TYR A 109 3.32 -5.56 5.14
C TYR A 109 2.04 -5.96 4.43
N LYS A 110 0.87 -5.76 5.05
CA LYS A 110 -0.43 -6.06 4.41
C LYS A 110 -0.58 -5.28 3.10
N SER A 111 -0.27 -3.99 3.11
CA SER A 111 -0.33 -3.13 1.93
C SER A 111 0.67 -3.56 0.85
N CYS A 112 1.91 -3.86 1.24
CA CYS A 112 2.94 -4.31 0.30
C CYS A 112 2.56 -5.65 -0.34
N ILE A 113 2.08 -6.62 0.45
CA ILE A 113 1.63 -7.92 -0.06
C ILE A 113 0.43 -7.75 -0.99
N ALA A 114 -0.52 -6.86 -0.66
CA ALA A 114 -1.66 -6.57 -1.53
C ALA A 114 -1.18 -6.04 -2.89
N ILE A 115 -0.26 -5.06 -2.91
CA ILE A 115 0.30 -4.52 -4.14
C ILE A 115 1.05 -5.59 -4.93
N LEU A 116 1.93 -6.36 -4.28
CA LEU A 116 2.67 -7.44 -4.93
C LEU A 116 1.75 -8.54 -5.46
N SER A 117 0.60 -8.79 -4.82
CA SER A 117 -0.37 -9.79 -5.26
C SER A 117 -1.00 -9.45 -6.61
N PHE A 118 -1.09 -8.17 -6.97
CA PHE A 118 -1.57 -7.72 -8.28
C PHE A 118 -0.69 -8.23 -9.43
N SER A 119 0.56 -8.63 -9.17
CA SER A 119 1.48 -9.15 -10.21
C SER A 119 0.94 -10.42 -10.86
N LYS A 120 0.09 -11.16 -10.14
CA LYS A 120 -0.59 -12.36 -10.63
C LYS A 120 -1.72 -12.03 -11.61
N THR A 121 -2.31 -10.83 -11.50
CA THR A 121 -3.47 -10.42 -12.30
C THR A 121 -3.07 -9.55 -13.49
N TYR A 122 -2.16 -8.60 -13.29
CA TYR A 122 -1.77 -7.61 -14.30
C TYR A 122 -0.41 -7.89 -14.95
N GLY A 123 0.38 -8.81 -14.40
CA GLY A 123 1.74 -9.09 -14.86
C GLY A 123 2.79 -8.23 -14.14
N LYS A 124 4.06 -8.64 -14.28
CA LYS A 124 5.18 -8.00 -13.57
C LYS A 124 5.57 -6.64 -14.18
N GLU A 125 5.57 -6.54 -15.50
CA GLU A 125 5.97 -5.34 -16.23
C GLU A 125 5.07 -4.15 -15.92
N GLU A 126 3.75 -4.38 -15.92
CA GLU A 126 2.76 -3.35 -15.61
C GLU A 126 2.92 -2.83 -14.17
N ILE A 127 3.23 -3.72 -13.22
CA ILE A 127 3.48 -3.32 -11.84
C ILE A 127 4.75 -2.50 -11.71
N GLU A 128 5.84 -2.87 -12.38
CA GLU A 128 7.06 -2.07 -12.33
C GLU A 128 6.82 -0.67 -12.89
N MET A 129 6.08 -0.57 -14.00
CA MET A 129 5.72 0.72 -14.61
C MET A 129 4.85 1.58 -13.68
N VAL A 130 3.81 1.01 -13.07
CA VAL A 130 2.95 1.73 -12.11
C VAL A 130 3.74 2.11 -10.88
N SER A 131 4.62 1.22 -10.39
CA SER A 131 5.42 1.45 -9.20
C SER A 131 6.36 2.62 -9.35
N LYS A 132 6.96 2.80 -10.55
CA LYS A 132 7.76 3.99 -10.87
C LYS A 132 6.93 5.27 -10.74
N VAL A 133 5.76 5.32 -11.39
CA VAL A 133 4.88 6.50 -11.34
C VAL A 133 4.41 6.80 -9.92
N ALA A 134 4.03 5.75 -9.17
CA ALA A 134 3.59 5.87 -7.79
C ALA A 134 4.72 6.34 -6.87
N PHE A 135 5.95 5.85 -7.07
CA PHE A 135 7.12 6.25 -6.31
C PHE A 135 7.45 7.74 -6.50
N GLU A 136 7.51 8.19 -7.76
CA GLU A 136 7.79 9.57 -8.15
C GLU A 136 6.67 10.54 -7.71
N SER A 137 5.41 10.10 -7.79
CA SER A 137 4.24 10.89 -7.37
C SER A 137 3.90 10.77 -5.87
N ASN A 138 4.71 10.04 -5.09
CA ASN A 138 4.51 9.78 -3.67
C ASN A 138 3.14 9.13 -3.31
N ILE A 139 2.62 8.27 -4.19
CA ILE A 139 1.37 7.55 -4.00
C ILE A 139 1.64 6.22 -3.26
N LEU A 140 1.26 6.15 -1.98
CA LEU A 140 1.52 4.99 -1.12
C LEU A 140 0.27 4.14 -0.82
N LYS A 141 -0.91 4.59 -1.26
CA LYS A 141 -2.19 3.92 -0.97
C LYS A 141 -2.43 2.78 -1.96
N VAL A 142 -2.75 1.59 -1.43
CA VAL A 142 -3.07 0.39 -2.22
C VAL A 142 -4.21 0.64 -3.21
N SER A 143 -5.29 1.29 -2.76
CA SER A 143 -6.45 1.59 -3.61
C SER A 143 -6.14 2.53 -4.77
N SER A 144 -5.22 3.48 -4.57
CA SER A 144 -4.75 4.37 -5.63
C SER A 144 -3.92 3.61 -6.66
N ILE A 145 -3.01 2.74 -6.21
CA ILE A 145 -2.20 1.89 -7.11
C ILE A 145 -3.10 0.92 -7.89
N GLU A 146 -4.08 0.31 -7.24
CA GLU A 146 -5.08 -0.55 -7.89
C GLU A 146 -5.90 0.23 -8.92
N SER A 147 -6.33 1.45 -8.60
CA SER A 147 -7.04 2.32 -9.55
C SER A 147 -6.16 2.68 -10.75
N MET A 148 -4.88 2.96 -10.55
CA MET A 148 -3.92 3.23 -11.63
C MET A 148 -3.78 2.03 -12.57
N LEU A 149 -3.67 0.82 -12.02
CA LEU A 149 -3.64 -0.42 -12.78
C LEU A 149 -4.93 -0.66 -13.58
N LYS A 150 -6.10 -0.48 -12.95
CA LYS A 150 -7.41 -0.66 -13.61
C LYS A 150 -7.66 0.33 -14.74
N THR A 151 -7.32 1.60 -14.53
CA THR A 151 -7.55 2.69 -15.50
C THR A 151 -6.45 2.82 -16.54
N LYS A 152 -5.33 2.11 -16.35
CA LYS A 152 -4.09 2.26 -17.11
C LYS A 152 -3.57 3.70 -17.16
N SER A 153 -3.86 4.48 -16.14
CA SER A 153 -3.50 5.92 -16.09
C SER A 153 -1.99 6.16 -16.02
N TYR A 154 -1.21 5.20 -15.56
CA TYR A 154 0.26 5.26 -15.58
C TYR A 154 0.83 5.39 -17.00
N LEU A 155 0.11 4.96 -18.05
CA LEU A 155 0.59 5.09 -19.43
C LEU A 155 0.70 6.57 -19.87
N TYR A 156 -0.17 7.45 -19.37
CA TYR A 156 -0.09 8.89 -19.66
C TYR A 156 1.21 9.53 -19.16
N TYR A 157 1.79 8.97 -18.08
CA TYR A 157 3.07 9.44 -17.57
C TYR A 157 4.21 9.18 -18.57
N TYR A 158 4.20 8.02 -19.22
CA TYR A 158 5.23 7.63 -20.19
C TYR A 158 5.05 8.31 -21.56
N THR A 159 3.80 8.57 -21.98
CA THR A 159 3.54 9.30 -23.23
C THR A 159 3.97 10.76 -23.17
N GLN A 160 3.88 11.41 -22.01
CA GLN A 160 4.39 12.78 -21.83
C GLN A 160 5.92 12.86 -21.78
N GLN A 161 6.61 11.81 -21.30
CA GLN A 161 8.08 11.78 -21.40
C GLN A 161 8.58 11.62 -22.83
N THR A 162 7.80 11.00 -23.72
CA THR A 162 8.15 10.82 -25.13
C THR A 162 7.82 12.02 -26.01
N SER A 163 6.87 12.89 -25.61
CA SER A 163 6.45 14.05 -26.43
C SER A 163 7.43 15.24 -26.41
N VAL A 164 8.44 15.25 -25.52
CA VAL A 164 9.38 16.37 -25.38
C VAL A 164 10.43 16.44 -26.50
N ASN A 165 10.56 15.39 -27.32
CA ASN A 165 11.54 15.33 -28.43
C ASN A 165 10.88 15.05 -29.78
N ASN A 166 9.86 15.83 -30.17
CA ASN A 166 9.40 15.86 -31.56
C ASN A 166 9.79 17.21 -32.21
N PRO A 167 10.93 17.30 -32.92
CA PRO A 167 11.29 18.48 -33.71
C PRO A 167 10.29 18.76 -34.85
N CYS A 168 9.45 17.77 -35.18
CA CYS A 168 8.56 17.75 -36.34
C CYS A 168 7.32 18.67 -36.24
N LEU A 169 6.99 19.15 -35.03
CA LEU A 169 5.80 19.99 -34.78
C LEU A 169 6.08 21.51 -34.84
N ASN A 170 7.32 21.94 -35.10
CA ASN A 170 7.69 23.37 -35.13
C ASN A 170 7.68 24.00 -36.53
N ARG A 171 6.95 23.43 -37.49
CA ARG A 171 6.75 24.08 -38.79
C ARG A 171 5.32 23.86 -39.28
N HIS A 172 4.42 24.71 -38.79
CA HIS A 172 3.08 24.85 -39.34
C HIS A 172 2.95 26.27 -39.89
N GLU A 173 2.64 26.38 -41.18
CA GLU A 173 2.58 27.63 -41.95
C GLU A 173 1.36 28.51 -41.60
N ASN A 174 0.55 28.09 -40.62
CA ASN A 174 -0.79 28.65 -40.35
C ASN A 174 -0.85 29.51 -39.07
N ILE A 175 0.23 30.20 -38.71
CA ILE A 175 0.12 31.30 -37.75
C ILE A 175 -0.32 32.54 -38.53
N ARG A 176 -1.63 32.80 -38.55
CA ARG A 176 -2.17 34.10 -38.96
C ARG A 176 -1.72 35.13 -37.91
N GLY A 177 -0.69 35.89 -38.25
CA GLY A 177 -0.08 36.87 -37.35
C GLY A 177 -1.07 37.94 -36.87
N GLY A 178 -0.75 38.56 -35.73
CA GLY A 178 -1.58 39.56 -35.04
C GLY A 178 -2.01 40.76 -35.88
N ALA A 179 -1.43 40.94 -37.08
CA ALA A 179 -1.87 41.92 -38.08
C ALA A 179 -3.32 41.70 -38.56
N TYR A 180 -3.90 40.50 -38.40
CA TYR A 180 -5.29 40.23 -38.81
C TYR A 180 -6.34 40.94 -37.95
N TYR A 181 -5.99 41.34 -36.72
CA TYR A 181 -6.89 42.05 -35.80
C TYR A 181 -6.60 43.56 -35.72
N ALA A 182 -5.61 44.06 -36.46
CA ALA A 182 -5.19 45.47 -36.39
C ALA A 182 -5.94 46.40 -37.37
N LYS A 183 -6.90 45.90 -38.15
CA LYS A 183 -7.81 46.74 -38.95
C LYS A 183 -9.25 46.52 -38.53
N SER A 184 -9.64 47.22 -37.50
CA SER A 184 -11.02 47.56 -37.22
C SER A 184 -11.02 48.99 -36.70
N ASP A 185 -10.81 49.94 -37.60
CA ASP A 185 -11.09 51.35 -37.36
C ASP A 185 -11.67 51.99 -38.63
N ILE A 186 -12.77 52.71 -38.39
CA ILE A 186 -13.64 53.55 -39.25
C ILE A 186 -14.78 52.81 -39.94
#